data_AF-A0A963TYJ0-F1
#
_entry.id   AF-A0A963TYJ0-F1
#
_cell.length_a   1.000
_cell.length_b   1.000
_cell.length_c   1.000
_cell.angle_alpha   90.00
_cell.angle_beta   90.00
_cell.angle_gamma   90.00
#
_symmetry.space_group_name_H-M   'P 1'
#
loop_
_entity.id
_entity.type
_entity.pdbx_description
1 polymer ?
#
loop_
_entity_poly.entity_id
_entity_poly.type
_entity_poly.pdbx_seq_one_letter_code
_entity_poly.pdbx_strand_id
1 'polypeptide(L)'
;IALATMVSNHIVTPLWLTLRHGGKPVSGDVRRLVLTARRLSIAGVLALGYSYYRLTGGGAALAAIGLISFAGAAQVLPAMMGGIFWRGATRTGAVAGLCLGFAVWLYTLFLPSFGPDGVMSATLLAYGPGGISWLRPQALFGTAGMDPLLHALLWSLALNTGAFCIGSILTFPGP
;
A
#
# COMPACT_ATOMS: atom_id res chain seq x y z
N ILE A 1 11.21 -5.52 -13.28
CA ILE A 1 11.65 -4.52 -14.29
C ILE A 1 10.76 -3.28 -14.28
N ALA A 2 9.43 -3.40 -14.35
CA ALA A 2 8.51 -2.25 -14.26
C ALA A 2 8.71 -1.41 -12.98
N LEU A 3 8.84 -2.05 -11.82
CA LEU A 3 9.13 -1.39 -10.55
C LEU A 3 10.43 -0.57 -10.60
N ALA A 4 11.51 -1.14 -11.13
CA ALA A 4 12.80 -0.46 -11.26
C ALA A 4 12.71 0.77 -12.18
N THR A 5 11.93 0.70 -13.26
CA THR A 5 11.68 1.84 -14.15
C THR A 5 10.86 2.93 -13.46
N MET A 6 9.79 2.56 -12.72
CA MET A 6 8.97 3.53 -11.99
C MET A 6 9.75 4.22 -10.86
N VAL A 7 10.51 3.45 -10.08
CA VAL A 7 11.37 3.97 -9.01
C VAL A 7 12.43 4.92 -9.57
N SER A 8 13.07 4.55 -10.69
CA SER A 8 14.06 5.40 -11.34
C SER A 8 13.45 6.73 -11.81
N ASN A 9 12.27 6.69 -12.45
CA ASN A 9 11.68 7.87 -13.08
C ASN A 9 10.89 8.79 -12.12
N HIS A 10 10.36 8.27 -11.01
CA HIS A 10 9.51 9.03 -10.11
C HIS A 10 10.15 9.33 -8.75
N ILE A 11 11.21 8.62 -8.38
CA ILE A 11 11.88 8.81 -7.09
C ILE A 11 13.33 9.28 -7.32
N VAL A 12 14.12 8.54 -8.09
CA VAL A 12 15.57 8.82 -8.23
C VAL A 12 15.85 10.11 -9.00
N THR A 13 15.19 10.31 -10.14
CA THR A 13 15.35 11.51 -10.97
C THR A 13 14.95 12.82 -10.26
N PRO A 14 13.76 12.97 -9.62
CA PRO A 14 13.43 14.20 -8.92
C PRO A 14 14.31 14.44 -7.69
N LEU A 15 14.64 13.39 -6.93
CA LEU A 15 15.53 13.50 -5.77
C LEU A 15 16.93 14.00 -6.18
N TRP A 16 17.47 13.48 -7.28
CA TRP A 16 18.75 13.92 -7.83
C TRP A 16 18.71 15.38 -8.32
N LEU A 17 17.60 15.80 -8.94
CA LEU A 17 17.40 17.19 -9.37
C LEU A 17 17.28 18.15 -8.18
N THR A 18 16.60 17.77 -7.10
CA THR A 18 16.49 18.60 -5.89
C THR A 18 17.81 18.72 -5.12
N LEU A 19 18.63 17.67 -5.12
CA LEU A 19 19.94 17.64 -4.44
C LEU A 19 21.04 18.39 -5.22
N ARG A 20 20.85 18.66 -6.52
CA ARG A 20 21.76 19.47 -7.34
C ARG A 20 21.12 20.83 -7.69
N HIS A 21 20.93 21.67 -6.68
CA HIS A 21 20.81 23.11 -6.88
C HIS A 21 22.17 23.67 -7.36
N GLY A 22 22.40 23.75 -8.67
CA GLY A 22 23.42 24.67 -9.23
C GLY A 22 24.35 24.22 -10.36
N GLY A 23 24.20 23.06 -11.00
CA GLY A 23 25.13 22.61 -12.07
C GLY A 23 24.44 22.24 -13.38
N LYS A 24 24.82 22.88 -14.49
CA LYS A 24 24.30 22.64 -15.87
C LYS A 24 24.32 21.13 -16.24
N PRO A 25 23.24 20.56 -16.80
CA PRO A 25 23.14 19.13 -17.08
C PRO A 25 23.95 18.73 -18.33
N VAL A 26 24.91 17.83 -18.18
CA VAL A 26 25.56 17.11 -19.29
C VAL A 26 24.78 15.83 -19.54
N SER A 27 24.16 15.72 -20.73
CA SER A 27 23.27 14.62 -21.17
C SER A 27 23.79 13.20 -20.92
N GLY A 28 25.11 12.99 -20.90
CA GLY A 28 25.74 11.69 -20.65
C GLY A 28 25.58 11.16 -19.22
N ASP A 29 25.50 12.04 -18.22
CA ASP A 29 25.41 11.65 -16.80
C ASP A 29 24.02 11.09 -16.45
N VAL A 30 22.97 11.64 -17.06
CA VAL A 30 21.57 11.21 -16.81
C VAL A 30 21.35 9.78 -17.30
N ARG A 31 21.87 9.43 -18.49
CA ARG A 31 21.75 8.08 -19.06
C ARG A 31 22.50 7.04 -18.21
N ARG A 32 23.69 7.38 -17.71
CA ARG A 32 24.49 6.50 -16.85
C ARG A 32 23.85 6.33 -15.47
N LEU A 33 23.29 7.40 -14.91
CA LEU A 33 22.57 7.37 -13.64
C LEU A 33 21.33 6.47 -13.69
N VAL A 34 20.49 6.61 -14.72
CA VAL A 34 19.29 5.78 -14.92
C VAL A 34 19.65 4.31 -15.08
N LEU A 35 20.72 4.00 -15.84
CA LEU A 35 21.17 2.61 -16.03
C LEU A 35 21.72 2.00 -14.74
N THR A 36 22.50 2.76 -13.96
CA THR A 36 23.03 2.29 -12.67
C THR A 36 21.91 2.13 -11.63
N ALA A 37 20.96 3.06 -11.56
CA ALA A 37 19.79 2.97 -10.70
C ALA A 37 18.95 1.72 -10.99
N ARG A 38 18.74 1.38 -12.26
CA ARG A 38 18.03 0.16 -12.66
C ARG A 38 18.75 -1.10 -12.20
N ARG A 39 20.08 -1.17 -12.32
CA ARG A 39 20.89 -2.32 -11.88
C ARG A 39 20.88 -2.46 -10.36
N LEU A 40 21.05 -1.36 -9.63
CA LEU A 40 20.98 -1.33 -8.17
C LEU A 40 19.59 -1.72 -7.65
N SER A 41 18.53 -1.25 -8.29
CA SER A 41 17.16 -1.64 -7.94
C SER A 41 16.90 -3.12 -8.19
N ILE A 42 17.33 -3.69 -9.33
CA ILE A 42 17.20 -5.13 -9.60
C ILE A 42 17.98 -5.94 -8.56
N ALA A 43 19.24 -5.58 -8.31
CA ALA A 43 20.08 -6.25 -7.32
C ALA A 43 19.48 -6.15 -5.90
N GLY A 44 18.99 -4.98 -5.50
CA GLY A 44 18.36 -4.76 -4.21
C GLY A 44 17.07 -5.55 -4.02
N VAL A 45 16.19 -5.59 -5.04
CA VAL A 45 14.95 -6.38 -4.98
C VAL A 45 15.24 -7.89 -4.89
N LEU A 46 16.21 -8.38 -5.67
CA LEU A 46 16.63 -9.79 -5.61
C LEU A 46 17.27 -10.14 -4.25
N ALA A 47 18.11 -9.26 -3.72
CA ALA A 47 18.73 -9.42 -2.41
C ALA A 47 17.68 -9.46 -1.30
N LEU A 48 16.73 -8.52 -1.28
CA LEU A 48 15.63 -8.51 -0.32
C LEU A 48 14.76 -9.77 -0.42
N GLY A 49 14.42 -10.21 -1.64
CA GLY A 49 13.67 -11.45 -1.86
C GLY A 49 14.42 -12.69 -1.33
N TYR A 50 15.73 -12.77 -1.57
CA TYR A 50 16.57 -13.87 -1.08
C TYR A 50 16.72 -13.85 0.45
N SER A 51 17.00 -12.68 1.04
CA SER A 51 17.07 -12.49 2.49
C SER A 51 15.75 -12.90 3.15
N TYR A 52 14.61 -12.50 2.57
CA TYR A 52 13.30 -12.86 3.08
C TYR A 52 13.04 -14.37 3.02
N TYR A 53 13.37 -15.01 1.89
CA TYR A 53 13.27 -16.47 1.73
C TYR A 53 14.10 -17.21 2.79
N ARG A 54 15.32 -16.72 3.08
CA ARG A 54 16.21 -17.26 4.11
C ARG A 54 15.66 -17.08 5.53
N LEU A 55 15.06 -15.93 5.84
CA LEU A 55 14.57 -15.60 7.18
C LEU A 55 13.23 -16.30 7.51
N THR A 56 12.38 -16.55 6.50
CA THR A 56 10.99 -17.01 6.71
C THR A 56 10.79 -18.51 6.43
N GLY A 57 11.82 -19.22 5.92
CA GLY A 57 11.86 -20.68 5.95
C GLY A 57 10.92 -21.46 5.02
N GLY A 58 10.27 -20.83 4.01
CA GLY A 58 9.42 -21.60 3.09
C GLY A 58 8.65 -20.80 2.01
N GLY A 59 8.04 -21.54 1.06
CA GLY A 59 7.33 -20.98 -0.11
C GLY A 59 5.86 -20.60 0.12
N ALA A 60 5.18 -21.16 1.13
CA ALA A 60 3.79 -20.81 1.46
C ALA A 60 3.66 -19.35 1.91
N ALA A 61 4.69 -18.82 2.59
CA ALA A 61 4.79 -17.41 2.95
C ALA A 61 4.79 -16.51 1.69
N LEU A 62 5.46 -16.92 0.61
CA LEU A 62 5.58 -16.10 -0.60
C LEU A 62 4.23 -15.85 -1.29
N ALA A 63 3.39 -16.88 -1.41
CA ALA A 63 2.06 -16.75 -2.01
C ALA A 63 1.13 -15.86 -1.16
N ALA A 64 1.16 -16.03 0.16
CA ALA A 64 0.39 -15.22 1.10
C ALA A 64 0.79 -13.73 1.03
N ILE A 65 2.08 -13.43 0.95
CA ILE A 65 2.57 -12.05 0.81
C ILE A 65 2.14 -11.43 -0.52
N GLY A 66 2.16 -12.23 -1.60
CA GLY A 66 1.66 -11.79 -2.91
C GLY A 66 0.19 -11.36 -2.81
N LEU A 67 -0.63 -12.19 -2.18
CA LEU A 67 -2.05 -11.89 -1.93
C LEU A 67 -2.25 -10.64 -1.06
N ILE A 68 -1.50 -10.50 0.05
CA ILE A 68 -1.54 -9.31 0.91
C ILE A 68 -1.18 -8.04 0.12
N SER A 69 -0.16 -8.14 -0.74
CA SER A 69 0.32 -7.03 -1.58
C SER A 69 -0.70 -6.65 -2.65
N PHE A 70 -1.34 -7.61 -3.31
CA PHE A 70 -2.42 -7.34 -4.28
C PHE A 70 -3.63 -6.72 -3.61
N ALA A 71 -3.99 -7.15 -2.40
CA ALA A 71 -5.04 -6.52 -1.61
C ALA A 71 -4.71 -5.07 -1.25
N GLY A 72 -3.44 -4.76 -0.95
CA GLY A 72 -2.97 -3.39 -0.75
C GLY A 72 -3.03 -2.55 -2.02
N ALA A 73 -2.61 -3.11 -3.17
CA ALA A 73 -2.67 -2.43 -4.46
C ALA A 73 -4.11 -2.15 -4.92
N ALA A 74 -5.06 -3.03 -4.58
CA ALA A 74 -6.48 -2.87 -4.90
C ALA A 74 -7.09 -1.60 -4.30
N GLN A 75 -6.50 -1.02 -3.24
CA GLN A 75 -6.98 0.24 -2.63
C GLN A 75 -7.00 1.42 -3.61
N VAL A 76 -6.23 1.35 -4.69
CA VAL A 76 -6.18 2.40 -5.70
C VAL A 76 -7.37 2.31 -6.68
N LEU A 77 -8.05 1.16 -6.75
CA LEU A 77 -9.14 0.91 -7.70
C LEU A 77 -10.33 1.87 -7.54
N PRO A 78 -10.87 2.16 -6.33
CA PRO A 78 -12.03 3.05 -6.19
C PRO A 78 -11.74 4.46 -6.72
N ALA A 79 -10.57 5.01 -6.40
CA ALA A 79 -10.15 6.32 -6.87
C ALA A 79 -9.88 6.35 -8.38
N MET A 80 -9.28 5.29 -8.95
CA MET A 80 -9.07 5.18 -10.39
C MET A 80 -10.38 5.08 -11.16
N MET A 81 -11.28 4.20 -10.73
CA MET A 81 -12.60 4.03 -11.36
C MET A 81 -13.42 5.32 -11.21
N GLY A 82 -13.43 5.91 -10.02
CA GLY A 82 -14.08 7.19 -9.77
C GLY A 82 -13.55 8.31 -10.66
N GLY A 83 -12.23 8.44 -10.80
CA GLY A 83 -11.62 9.48 -11.65
C GLY A 83 -11.92 9.33 -13.14
N ILE A 84 -12.14 8.10 -13.64
CA ILE A 84 -12.46 7.85 -15.05
C ILE A 84 -13.96 8.01 -15.33
N PHE A 85 -14.82 7.45 -14.45
CA PHE A 85 -16.25 7.33 -14.72
C PHE A 85 -17.11 8.40 -14.03
N TRP A 86 -16.62 9.04 -12.97
CA TRP A 86 -17.40 9.99 -12.18
C TRP A 86 -16.83 11.41 -12.27
N ARG A 87 -17.56 12.29 -12.96
CA ARG A 87 -17.18 13.71 -13.16
C ARG A 87 -17.02 14.50 -11.86
N GLY A 88 -17.65 14.04 -10.76
CA GLY A 88 -17.58 14.69 -9.44
C GLY A 88 -16.45 14.16 -8.55
N ALA A 89 -15.60 13.27 -9.03
CA ALA A 89 -14.49 12.74 -8.25
C ALA A 89 -13.49 13.86 -7.88
N THR A 90 -13.16 14.00 -6.60
CA THR A 90 -12.21 15.02 -6.14
C THR A 90 -10.94 14.43 -5.55
N ARG A 91 -9.86 15.23 -5.59
CA ARG A 91 -8.58 14.88 -4.98
C ARG A 91 -8.72 14.62 -3.48
N THR A 92 -9.51 15.44 -2.78
CA THR A 92 -9.78 15.31 -1.35
C THR A 92 -10.48 14.00 -1.03
N GLY A 93 -11.52 13.65 -1.80
CA GLY A 93 -12.16 12.33 -1.70
C GLY A 93 -11.18 11.19 -1.95
N ALA A 94 -10.38 11.27 -3.01
CA ALA A 94 -9.40 10.23 -3.36
C ALA A 94 -8.37 10.00 -2.24
N VAL A 95 -7.82 11.08 -1.67
CA VAL A 95 -6.86 10.99 -0.56
C VAL A 95 -7.52 10.42 0.69
N ALA A 96 -8.72 10.89 1.05
CA ALA A 96 -9.45 10.38 2.22
C ALA A 96 -9.75 8.88 2.10
N GLY A 97 -10.26 8.45 0.94
CA GLY A 97 -10.53 7.04 0.64
C GLY A 97 -9.28 6.17 0.71
N LEU A 98 -8.19 6.60 0.05
CA LEU A 98 -6.92 5.88 0.05
C LEU A 98 -6.33 5.75 1.45
N CYS A 99 -6.26 6.85 2.21
CA CYS A 99 -5.69 6.83 3.56
C CYS A 99 -6.50 5.89 4.47
N LEU A 100 -7.83 5.97 4.41
CA LEU A 100 -8.69 5.15 5.26
C LEU A 100 -8.63 3.67 4.86
N GLY A 101 -8.76 3.36 3.58
CA GLY A 101 -8.63 1.99 3.07
C GLY A 101 -7.29 1.36 3.38
N PHE A 102 -6.21 2.12 3.19
CA PHE A 102 -4.86 1.67 3.50
C PHE A 102 -4.66 1.44 5.00
N ALA A 103 -5.18 2.33 5.86
CA ALA A 103 -5.11 2.16 7.31
C ALA A 103 -5.88 0.90 7.77
N VAL A 104 -7.06 0.66 7.22
CA VAL A 104 -7.86 -0.54 7.52
C VAL A 104 -7.12 -1.79 7.06
N TRP A 105 -6.66 -1.85 5.80
CA TRP A 105 -5.88 -2.98 5.29
C TRP A 105 -4.61 -3.24 6.13
N LEU A 106 -3.92 -2.17 6.51
CA LEU A 106 -2.71 -2.24 7.31
C LEU A 106 -3.01 -2.88 8.67
N TYR A 107 -4.11 -2.46 9.29
CA TYR A 107 -4.57 -2.95 10.58
C TYR A 107 -5.10 -4.38 10.53
N THR A 108 -5.92 -4.74 9.53
CA THR A 108 -6.65 -6.02 9.48
C THR A 108 -5.88 -7.16 8.84
N LEU A 109 -4.90 -6.86 7.98
CA LEU A 109 -4.20 -7.88 7.19
C LEU A 109 -2.68 -7.80 7.28
N PHE A 110 -2.10 -6.62 7.05
CA PHE A 110 -0.64 -6.47 6.98
C PHE A 110 0.02 -6.68 8.34
N LEU A 111 -0.40 -5.96 9.38
CA LEU A 111 0.16 -6.11 10.74
C LEU A 111 -0.04 -7.53 11.30
N PRO A 112 -1.24 -8.13 11.24
CA PRO A 112 -1.46 -9.49 11.72
C PRO A 112 -0.62 -10.56 10.99
N SER A 113 -0.17 -10.30 9.75
CA SER A 113 0.64 -11.24 8.97
C SER A 113 2.01 -11.55 9.56
N PHE A 114 2.52 -10.69 10.45
CA PHE A 114 3.77 -10.92 11.18
C PHE A 114 3.61 -11.94 12.33
N GLY A 115 2.39 -12.36 12.64
CA GLY A 115 2.09 -13.34 13.68
C GLY A 115 1.95 -12.74 15.09
N PRO A 116 1.65 -13.59 16.09
CA PRO A 116 1.34 -13.17 17.48
C PRO A 116 2.51 -12.52 18.23
N ASP A 117 3.74 -12.90 17.86
CA ASP A 117 4.99 -12.33 18.41
C ASP A 117 5.53 -11.17 17.53
N GLY A 118 4.74 -10.74 16.55
CA GLY A 118 5.09 -9.68 15.62
C GLY A 118 4.87 -8.28 16.20
N VAL A 119 4.59 -7.32 15.32
CA VAL A 119 4.37 -5.91 15.68
C VAL A 119 3.11 -5.71 16.53
N MET A 120 2.13 -6.61 16.40
CA MET A 120 0.82 -6.51 17.04
C MET A 120 0.72 -7.51 18.19
N SER A 121 0.49 -7.01 19.41
CA SER A 121 0.34 -7.87 20.60
C SER A 121 -0.81 -8.87 20.44
N ALA A 122 -0.59 -10.11 20.90
CA ALA A 122 -1.61 -11.15 20.94
C ALA A 122 -2.90 -10.69 21.66
N THR A 123 -2.81 -9.83 22.68
CA THR A 123 -3.96 -9.29 23.41
C THR A 123 -4.83 -8.40 22.51
N LEU A 124 -4.22 -7.62 21.63
CA LEU A 124 -4.94 -6.75 20.68
C LEU A 124 -5.63 -7.58 19.59
N LEU A 125 -4.98 -8.63 19.10
CA LEU A 125 -5.60 -9.57 18.15
C LEU A 125 -6.80 -10.30 18.76
N ALA A 126 -6.68 -10.70 20.03
CA ALA A 126 -7.71 -11.47 20.75
C ALA A 126 -8.90 -10.62 21.22
N TYR A 127 -8.67 -9.40 21.72
CA TYR A 127 -9.73 -8.59 22.35
C TYR A 127 -10.02 -7.28 21.62
N GLY A 128 -9.22 -6.91 20.64
CA GLY A 128 -9.27 -5.58 20.03
C GLY A 128 -8.63 -4.51 20.92
N PRO A 129 -8.47 -3.28 20.40
CA PRO A 129 -7.89 -2.17 21.13
C PRO A 129 -8.77 -1.82 22.32
N GLY A 130 -8.16 -1.73 23.50
CA GLY A 130 -8.86 -1.40 24.75
C GLY A 130 -9.93 -2.42 25.18
N GLY A 131 -9.89 -3.65 24.66
CA GLY A 131 -10.87 -4.69 24.98
C GLY A 131 -12.17 -4.61 24.17
N ILE A 132 -12.23 -3.75 23.16
CA ILE A 132 -13.41 -3.60 22.29
C ILE A 132 -13.41 -4.71 21.24
N SER A 133 -14.22 -5.74 21.47
CA SER A 133 -14.31 -6.93 20.63
C SER A 133 -14.73 -6.65 19.17
N TRP A 134 -15.44 -5.55 18.94
CA TRP A 134 -15.84 -5.09 17.60
C TRP A 134 -14.68 -4.56 16.75
N LEU A 135 -13.60 -4.08 17.37
CA LEU A 135 -12.44 -3.51 16.67
C LEU A 135 -11.33 -4.54 16.47
N ARG A 136 -11.64 -5.84 16.58
CA ARG A 136 -10.66 -6.90 16.35
C ARG A 136 -10.16 -6.89 14.90
N PRO A 137 -8.84 -6.93 14.65
CA PRO A 137 -8.28 -6.90 13.29
C PRO A 137 -8.86 -7.94 12.33
N GLN A 138 -9.14 -9.15 12.81
CA GLN A 138 -9.63 -10.27 12.00
C GLN A 138 -11.15 -10.53 12.15
N ALA A 139 -11.84 -9.69 12.93
CA ALA A 139 -13.28 -9.80 13.17
C ALA A 139 -13.89 -8.41 13.33
N LEU A 140 -13.50 -7.49 12.47
CA LEU A 140 -13.91 -6.10 12.49
C LEU A 140 -15.44 -6.03 12.31
N PHE A 141 -16.11 -5.24 13.15
CA PHE A 141 -17.58 -5.20 13.29
C PHE A 141 -18.24 -6.54 13.65
N GLY A 142 -17.50 -7.45 14.30
CA GLY A 142 -18.05 -8.72 14.78
C GLY A 142 -18.25 -9.79 13.71
N THR A 143 -17.72 -9.61 12.50
CA THR A 143 -17.76 -10.62 11.45
C THR A 143 -16.73 -11.74 11.72
N ALA A 144 -17.03 -12.59 12.70
CA ALA A 144 -16.18 -13.73 13.04
C ALA A 144 -16.36 -14.88 12.04
N GLY A 145 -15.27 -15.59 11.73
CA GLY A 145 -15.29 -16.80 10.89
C GLY A 145 -15.12 -16.58 9.39
N MET A 146 -14.93 -15.34 8.94
CA MET A 146 -14.50 -15.06 7.56
C MET A 146 -13.02 -15.36 7.36
N ASP A 147 -12.65 -15.74 6.14
CA ASP A 147 -11.24 -15.78 5.75
C ASP A 147 -10.59 -14.38 5.95
N PRO A 148 -9.42 -14.27 6.62
CA PRO A 148 -8.82 -12.98 6.97
C PRO A 148 -8.54 -12.08 5.77
N LEU A 149 -8.18 -12.66 4.63
CA LEU A 149 -7.92 -11.91 3.40
C LEU A 149 -9.23 -11.34 2.86
N LEU A 150 -10.28 -12.15 2.76
CA LEU A 150 -11.60 -11.69 2.31
C LEU A 150 -12.17 -10.61 3.24
N HIS A 151 -12.06 -10.82 4.56
CA HIS A 151 -12.47 -9.86 5.56
C HIS A 151 -11.79 -8.50 5.39
N ALA A 152 -10.46 -8.52 5.27
CA ALA A 152 -9.67 -7.31 5.08
C ALA A 152 -10.00 -6.61 3.76
N LEU A 153 -10.08 -7.35 2.64
CA LEU A 153 -10.43 -6.80 1.33
C LEU A 153 -11.81 -6.13 1.37
N LEU A 154 -12.80 -6.81 1.93
CA LEU A 154 -14.17 -6.31 2.01
C LEU A 154 -14.22 -4.98 2.76
N TRP A 155 -13.72 -4.94 4.00
CA TRP A 155 -13.83 -3.75 4.84
C TRP A 155 -12.94 -2.61 4.37
N SER A 156 -11.70 -2.90 3.96
CA SER A 156 -10.81 -1.86 3.46
C SER A 156 -11.35 -1.21 2.19
N LEU A 157 -11.82 -1.99 1.20
CA LEU A 157 -12.37 -1.44 -0.04
C LEU A 157 -13.73 -0.77 0.17
N ALA A 158 -14.60 -1.33 1.02
CA ALA A 158 -15.89 -0.73 1.32
C ALA A 158 -15.71 0.63 1.99
N LEU A 159 -14.86 0.72 3.00
CA LEU A 159 -14.63 1.98 3.71
C LEU A 159 -13.82 2.97 2.86
N ASN A 160 -12.87 2.51 2.04
CA ASN A 160 -12.16 3.33 1.06
C ASN A 160 -13.14 3.97 0.08
N THR A 161 -13.98 3.14 -0.57
CA THR A 161 -14.97 3.60 -1.55
C THR A 161 -15.98 4.54 -0.90
N GLY A 162 -16.46 4.21 0.31
CA GLY A 162 -17.36 5.07 1.08
C GLY A 162 -16.75 6.44 1.37
N ALA A 163 -15.52 6.48 1.92
CA ALA A 163 -14.82 7.73 2.21
C ALA A 163 -14.48 8.52 0.94
N PHE A 164 -14.14 7.83 -0.15
CA PHE A 164 -13.95 8.43 -1.47
C PHE A 164 -15.22 9.11 -1.98
N CYS A 165 -16.36 8.40 -1.93
CA CYS A 165 -17.65 8.93 -2.35
C CYS A 165 -18.11 10.11 -1.49
N ILE A 166 -18.07 9.94 -0.17
CA ILE A 166 -18.48 10.99 0.78
C ILE A 166 -17.59 12.22 0.61
N GLY A 167 -16.26 12.05 0.57
CA GLY A 167 -15.34 13.16 0.36
C GLY A 167 -15.58 13.85 -0.99
N SER A 168 -15.79 13.08 -2.07
CA SER A 168 -16.06 13.65 -3.39
C SER A 168 -17.38 14.41 -3.47
N ILE A 169 -18.42 13.96 -2.76
CA ILE A 169 -19.72 14.67 -2.70
C ILE A 169 -19.61 15.95 -1.86
N LEU A 170 -18.90 15.89 -0.73
CA LEU A 170 -18.81 17.02 0.21
C LEU A 170 -17.85 18.11 -0.27
N THR A 171 -16.81 17.75 -1.00
CA THR A 171 -15.92 18.72 -1.64
C THR A 171 -16.32 18.83 -3.10
N PHE A 172 -17.11 19.86 -3.46
CA PHE A 172 -17.41 20.14 -4.87
C PHE A 172 -16.11 20.33 -5.66
N PRO A 173 -16.02 19.83 -6.93
CA PRO A 173 -14.90 20.16 -7.80
C PRO A 173 -14.88 21.69 -7.98
N GLY A 174 -13.82 22.34 -7.50
CA GLY A 174 -13.61 23.76 -7.78
C GLY A 174 -13.48 23.98 -9.30
N PRO A 175 -13.96 25.13 -9.83
CA PRO A 175 -13.82 25.48 -11.24
C PRO A 175 -12.36 25.53 -11.71
#